data_AF-A0A950C373-F1
#
_entry.id   AF-A0A950C373-F1
#
_cell.length_a   1.000
_cell.length_b   1.000
_cell.length_c   1.000
_cell.angle_alpha   90.00
_cell.angle_beta   90.00
_cell.angle_gamma   90.00
#
_symmetry.space_group_name_H-M   'P 1'
#
loop_
_entity.id
_entity.type
_entity.pdbx_description
1 polymer ?
#
loop_
_entity_poly.entity_id
_entity_poly.type
_entity_poly.pdbx_seq_one_letter_code
_entity_poly.pdbx_strand_id
1 'polypeptide(L)'
;MRELFHTATGAGRTRLRPARRRAHARQNPSVRALIGRGAARLARAGVYFGHGTDNAWDEAAAIVLHALGLPQHGDARLYRRRVGRDAGRRVRALLARRIAERIPAAYLTGVAWFAGVPLK
;
A
#
# COMPACT_ATOMS: atom_id res chain seq x y z
N MET A 1 -72.23 -5.95 -16.85
CA MET A 1 -72.56 -4.78 -16.02
C MET A 1 -71.41 -4.57 -15.05
N ARG A 2 -70.65 -3.47 -15.26
CA ARG A 2 -69.55 -2.88 -14.46
C ARG A 2 -68.22 -3.68 -14.33
N GLU A 3 -67.13 -3.33 -15.02
CA GLU A 3 -66.14 -2.21 -14.92
C GLU A 3 -64.77 -2.85 -14.52
N LEU A 4 -63.84 -3.11 -15.45
CA LEU A 4 -62.68 -2.27 -15.82
C LEU A 4 -62.01 -1.54 -14.64
N PHE A 5 -60.76 -1.87 -14.29
CA PHE A 5 -59.66 -0.90 -14.15
C PHE A 5 -58.28 -1.59 -14.25
N HIS A 6 -57.42 -0.84 -14.91
CA HIS A 6 -56.06 -1.10 -15.37
C HIS A 6 -55.05 -0.87 -14.23
N THR A 7 -53.93 -1.60 -14.19
CA THR A 7 -52.54 -1.07 -14.16
C THR A 7 -51.55 -2.09 -13.62
N ALA A 8 -50.47 -2.24 -14.39
CA ALA A 8 -49.24 -2.92 -14.03
C ALA A 8 -48.46 -2.17 -12.94
N THR A 9 -47.50 -2.88 -12.30
CA THR A 9 -46.13 -2.42 -11.97
C THR A 9 -45.70 -2.68 -10.53
N GLY A 10 -44.54 -3.32 -10.41
CA GLY A 10 -43.62 -3.15 -9.27
C GLY A 10 -43.47 -4.40 -8.41
N ALA A 11 -42.28 -4.89 -8.08
CA ALA A 11 -40.93 -4.48 -8.42
C ALA A 11 -40.05 -5.70 -8.11
N GLY A 12 -39.24 -6.13 -9.07
CA GLY A 12 -38.23 -7.15 -8.85
C GLY A 12 -37.27 -6.67 -7.76
N ARG A 13 -37.26 -7.35 -6.60
CA ARG A 13 -36.26 -7.13 -5.56
C ARG A 13 -34.96 -7.81 -5.99
N THR A 14 -34.34 -7.29 -7.04
CA THR A 14 -32.96 -7.64 -7.40
C THR A 14 -32.06 -7.06 -6.32
N ARG A 15 -31.78 -7.86 -5.28
CA ARG A 15 -30.68 -7.57 -4.36
C ARG A 15 -29.40 -7.57 -5.21
N LEU A 16 -28.92 -6.37 -5.52
CA LEU A 16 -27.65 -6.16 -6.21
C LEU A 16 -26.54 -6.88 -5.44
N ARG A 17 -26.06 -8.00 -6.00
CA ARG A 17 -24.82 -8.67 -5.56
C ARG A 17 -23.67 -7.67 -5.70
N PRO A 18 -22.77 -7.51 -4.72
CA PRO A 18 -21.66 -6.56 -4.86
C PRO A 18 -20.57 -7.20 -5.73
N ALA A 19 -20.77 -7.21 -7.06
CA ALA A 19 -19.78 -7.68 -8.03
C ALA A 19 -18.54 -6.76 -8.12
N ARG A 20 -18.63 -5.52 -7.61
CA ARG A 20 -17.58 -4.50 -7.75
C ARG A 20 -16.35 -4.69 -6.83
N ARG A 21 -16.47 -5.40 -5.70
CA ARG A 21 -15.34 -5.61 -4.77
C ARG A 21 -14.27 -6.57 -5.32
N ARG A 22 -14.63 -7.50 -6.22
CA ARG A 22 -13.72 -8.55 -6.72
C ARG A 22 -12.82 -8.07 -7.87
N ALA A 23 -13.27 -7.13 -8.71
CA ALA A 23 -12.49 -6.66 -9.86
C ALA A 23 -11.32 -5.73 -9.46
N HIS A 24 -11.50 -4.84 -8.48
CA HIS A 24 -10.42 -3.95 -8.02
C HIS A 24 -9.33 -4.65 -7.22
N ALA A 25 -9.64 -5.76 -6.55
CA ALA A 25 -8.65 -6.53 -5.80
C ALA A 25 -7.53 -7.09 -6.71
N ARG A 26 -7.81 -7.33 -8.00
CA ARG A 26 -6.82 -7.78 -9.00
C ARG A 26 -5.84 -6.68 -9.44
N GLN A 27 -6.18 -5.40 -9.25
CA GLN A 27 -5.34 -4.26 -9.67
C GLN A 27 -4.46 -3.69 -8.55
N ASN A 28 -4.66 -4.13 -7.30
CA ASN A 28 -3.89 -3.63 -6.18
C ASN A 28 -2.44 -4.14 -6.23
N PRO A 29 -1.43 -3.27 -6.04
CA PRO A 29 -0.04 -3.70 -6.01
C PRO A 29 0.19 -4.64 -4.81
N SER A 30 1.14 -5.56 -4.97
CA SER A 30 1.67 -6.32 -3.83
C SER A 30 2.61 -5.44 -3.00
N VAL A 31 2.93 -5.87 -1.78
CA VAL A 31 3.99 -5.25 -0.96
C VAL A 31 5.29 -5.18 -1.74
N ARG A 32 5.73 -6.29 -2.38
CA ARG A 32 6.94 -6.31 -3.21
C ARG A 32 6.90 -5.29 -4.35
N ALA A 33 5.75 -5.14 -5.01
CA ALA A 33 5.60 -4.17 -6.10
C ALA A 33 5.69 -2.73 -5.59
N LEU A 34 5.20 -2.43 -4.39
CA LEU A 34 5.36 -1.12 -3.77
C LEU A 34 6.82 -0.84 -3.40
N ILE A 35 7.53 -1.81 -2.83
CA ILE A 35 8.96 -1.69 -2.51
C ILE A 35 9.76 -1.40 -3.78
N GLY A 36 9.61 -2.21 -4.83
CA GLY A 36 10.36 -2.00 -6.08
C GLY A 36 10.07 -0.66 -6.75
N ARG A 37 8.81 -0.21 -6.74
CA ARG A 37 8.46 1.12 -7.26
C ARG A 37 9.03 2.24 -6.38
N GLY A 38 9.07 2.06 -5.07
CA GLY A 38 9.67 2.99 -4.13
C GLY A 38 11.19 3.09 -4.34
N ALA A 39 11.87 1.96 -4.40
CA ALA A 39 13.31 1.87 -4.65
C ALA A 39 13.69 2.58 -5.96
N ALA A 40 12.95 2.31 -7.06
CA ALA A 40 13.18 2.98 -8.33
C ALA A 40 12.93 4.50 -8.29
N ARG A 41 12.07 5.01 -7.39
CA ARG A 41 11.89 6.45 -7.19
C ARG A 41 13.01 7.05 -6.36
N LEU A 42 13.45 6.36 -5.30
CA LEU A 42 14.57 6.79 -4.45
C LEU A 42 15.88 6.85 -5.23
N ALA A 43 16.17 5.80 -6.01
CA ALA A 43 17.35 5.75 -6.87
C ALA A 43 17.35 6.89 -7.90
N ARG A 44 16.23 7.12 -8.61
CA ARG A 44 16.10 8.25 -9.55
C ARG A 44 16.22 9.62 -8.90
N ALA A 45 15.84 9.74 -7.62
CA ALA A 45 15.97 10.98 -6.88
C ALA A 45 17.41 11.25 -6.39
N GLY A 46 18.31 10.25 -6.46
CA GLY A 46 19.69 10.38 -5.98
C GLY A 46 19.75 10.69 -4.48
N VAL A 47 18.91 10.06 -3.66
CA VAL A 47 19.01 10.20 -2.20
C VAL A 47 20.12 9.30 -1.66
N TYR A 48 20.80 9.77 -0.62
CA TYR A 48 21.83 8.97 0.06
C TYR A 48 21.20 7.89 0.95
N PHE A 49 21.89 6.75 1.05
CA PHE A 49 21.62 5.62 1.95
C PHE A 49 22.81 5.47 2.91
N GLY A 50 22.65 4.79 4.06
CA GLY A 50 23.74 4.64 5.03
C GLY A 50 23.37 4.91 6.50
N HIS A 51 22.08 4.90 6.84
CA HIS A 51 21.59 5.07 8.23
C HIS A 51 20.80 3.82 8.68
N GLY A 52 21.39 2.64 8.48
CA GLY A 52 20.76 1.34 8.74
C GLY A 52 20.11 0.68 7.53
N THR A 53 20.28 1.27 6.34
CA THR A 53 19.88 0.73 5.03
C THR A 53 20.99 1.02 4.02
N ASP A 54 21.33 0.02 3.21
CA ASP A 54 22.54 0.09 2.36
C ASP A 54 22.21 0.40 0.89
N ASN A 55 20.92 0.35 0.54
CA ASN A 55 20.45 0.57 -0.82
C ASN A 55 19.00 1.08 -0.87
N ALA A 56 18.56 1.48 -2.06
CA ALA A 56 17.21 1.99 -2.31
C ALA A 56 16.10 0.97 -2.01
N TRP A 57 16.38 -0.33 -2.12
CA TRP A 57 15.42 -1.39 -1.87
C TRP A 57 15.13 -1.53 -0.38
N ASP A 58 16.17 -1.54 0.46
CA ASP A 58 16.04 -1.66 1.91
C ASP A 58 15.41 -0.40 2.51
N GLU A 59 15.79 0.79 2.03
CA GLU A 59 15.15 2.05 2.38
C GLU A 59 13.64 2.05 2.03
N ALA A 60 13.30 1.57 0.82
CA ALA A 60 11.91 1.44 0.41
C ALA A 60 11.15 0.38 1.21
N ALA A 61 11.80 -0.74 1.57
CA ALA A 61 11.23 -1.79 2.40
C ALA A 61 10.89 -1.24 3.79
N ALA A 62 11.82 -0.52 4.41
CA ALA A 62 11.62 0.09 5.71
C ALA A 62 10.38 1.01 5.72
N ILE A 63 10.26 1.89 4.72
CA ILE A 63 9.13 2.82 4.58
C ILE A 63 7.82 2.07 4.29
N VAL A 64 7.83 1.12 3.35
CA VAL A 64 6.62 0.39 2.95
C VAL A 64 6.09 -0.45 4.10
N LEU A 65 6.95 -1.20 4.80
CA LEU A 65 6.53 -2.07 5.88
C LEU A 65 6.01 -1.26 7.07
N HIS A 66 6.70 -0.17 7.42
CA HIS A 66 6.22 0.78 8.43
C HIS A 66 4.84 1.37 8.09
N ALA A 67 4.67 1.91 6.88
CA ALA A 67 3.41 2.51 6.44
C ALA A 67 2.20 1.55 6.44
N LEU A 68 2.50 0.25 6.33
CA LEU A 68 1.51 -0.83 6.32
C LEU A 68 1.33 -1.50 7.68
N GLY A 69 2.10 -1.13 8.70
CA GLY A 69 2.09 -1.79 10.01
C GLY A 69 2.52 -3.26 9.94
N LEU A 70 3.43 -3.58 9.01
CA LEU A 70 3.94 -4.93 8.79
C LEU A 70 5.30 -5.11 9.46
N PRO A 71 5.64 -6.34 9.90
CA PRO A 71 6.97 -6.61 10.45
C PRO A 71 8.05 -6.45 9.37
N GLN A 72 9.23 -5.96 9.76
CA GLN A 72 10.39 -5.80 8.86
C GLN A 72 10.95 -7.15 8.38
N HIS A 73 10.81 -8.18 9.21
CA HIS A 73 11.13 -9.56 8.86
C HIS A 73 9.84 -10.36 8.76
N GLY A 74 9.68 -11.08 7.65
CA GLY A 74 8.53 -11.94 7.44
C GLY A 74 8.78 -12.92 6.31
N ASP A 75 7.85 -13.86 6.15
CA ASP A 75 7.95 -14.89 5.12
C ASP A 75 7.70 -14.34 3.70
N ALA A 76 7.93 -15.18 2.69
CA ALA A 76 7.67 -14.83 1.30
C ALA A 76 6.18 -14.50 1.01
N ARG A 77 5.24 -14.91 1.87
CA ARG A 77 3.81 -14.61 1.69
C ARG A 77 3.53 -13.14 2.00
N LEU A 78 4.22 -12.55 2.98
CA LEU A 78 4.12 -11.12 3.30
C LEU A 78 4.33 -10.25 2.06
N TYR A 79 5.39 -10.52 1.29
CA TYR A 79 5.73 -9.75 0.08
C TYR A 79 4.72 -9.91 -1.07
N ARG A 80 3.95 -11.01 -1.08
CA ARG A 80 2.86 -11.27 -2.05
C ARG A 80 1.53 -10.64 -1.65
N ARG A 81 1.37 -10.19 -0.40
CA ARG A 81 0.13 -9.58 0.10
C ARG A 81 -0.27 -8.37 -0.74
N ARG A 82 -1.54 -8.31 -1.14
CA ARG A 82 -2.11 -7.17 -1.89
C ARG A 82 -2.41 -6.02 -0.96
N VAL A 83 -2.10 -4.80 -1.40
CA VAL A 83 -2.24 -3.59 -0.59
C VAL A 83 -3.42 -2.76 -1.09
N GLY A 84 -4.37 -2.46 -0.20
CA GLY A 84 -5.51 -1.61 -0.50
C GLY A 84 -5.11 -0.19 -0.90
N ARG A 85 -6.00 0.51 -1.60
CA ARG A 85 -5.73 1.86 -2.15
C ARG A 85 -5.28 2.86 -1.09
N ASP A 86 -5.93 2.87 0.07
CA ASP A 86 -5.69 3.83 1.15
C ASP A 86 -4.33 3.60 1.80
N ALA A 87 -4.02 2.34 2.09
CA ALA A 87 -2.71 1.93 2.58
C ALA A 87 -1.60 2.26 1.56
N GLY A 88 -1.86 2.04 0.27
CA GLY A 88 -0.96 2.45 -0.80
C GLY A 88 -0.78 3.98 -0.90
N ARG A 89 -1.80 4.79 -0.54
CA ARG A 89 -1.66 6.26 -0.46
C ARG A 89 -0.68 6.66 0.64
N ARG A 90 -0.78 6.06 1.83
CA ARG A 90 0.17 6.31 2.94
C ARG A 90 1.61 5.99 2.55
N VAL A 91 1.83 4.84 1.91
CA VAL A 91 3.15 4.46 1.37
C VAL A 91 3.69 5.53 0.42
N ARG A 92 2.87 5.99 -0.54
CA ARG A 92 3.30 7.02 -1.50
C ARG A 92 3.60 8.35 -0.85
N ALA A 93 2.85 8.74 0.18
CA ALA A 93 3.07 9.96 0.93
C ALA A 93 4.42 9.94 1.68
N LEU A 94 4.74 8.85 2.38
CA LEU A 94 6.03 8.71 3.07
C LEU A 94 7.21 8.67 2.10
N LEU A 95 7.09 7.98 0.96
CA LEU A 95 8.12 8.00 -0.09
C LEU A 95 8.31 9.40 -0.69
N ALA A 96 7.23 10.16 -0.86
CA ALA A 96 7.31 11.53 -1.35
C ALA A 96 8.03 12.44 -0.34
N ARG A 97 7.68 12.33 0.95
CA ARG A 97 8.38 13.02 2.05
C ARG A 97 9.87 12.66 2.07
N ARG A 98 10.21 11.37 2.02
CA ARG A 98 11.60 10.89 1.97
C ARG A 98 12.44 11.57 0.89
N ILE A 99 11.85 11.72 -0.30
CA ILE A 99 12.51 12.33 -1.46
C ILE A 99 12.60 13.85 -1.30
N ALA A 100 11.51 14.50 -0.89
CA ALA A 100 11.45 15.96 -0.78
C ALA A 100 12.30 16.49 0.38
N GLU A 101 12.18 15.89 1.57
CA GLU A 101 12.89 16.30 2.79
C GLU A 101 14.33 15.78 2.82
N ARG A 102 14.68 14.80 1.96
CA ARG A 102 15.97 14.10 1.90
C ARG A 102 16.48 13.50 3.23
N ILE A 103 15.65 13.44 4.27
CA ILE A 103 15.96 12.80 5.56
C ILE A 103 15.92 11.26 5.48
N PRO A 104 16.74 10.51 6.22
CA PRO A 104 16.72 9.04 6.18
C PRO A 104 15.37 8.42 6.56
N ALA A 105 15.07 7.21 6.08
CA ALA A 105 13.84 6.49 6.42
C ALA A 105 13.64 6.33 7.94
N ALA A 106 14.73 6.17 8.71
CA ALA A 106 14.68 6.06 10.17
C ALA A 106 13.97 7.24 10.85
N TYR A 107 14.11 8.46 10.31
CA TYR A 107 13.44 9.66 10.83
C TYR A 107 11.95 9.69 10.51
N LEU A 108 11.53 9.01 9.45
CA LEU A 108 10.13 8.88 9.06
C LEU A 108 9.44 7.75 9.83
N THR A 109 10.17 6.67 10.11
CA THR A 109 9.63 5.48 10.77
C THR A 109 9.77 5.50 12.29
N GLY A 110 10.66 6.35 12.81
CA GLY A 110 11.08 6.35 14.22
C GLY A 110 11.87 5.10 14.61
N VAL A 111 12.48 4.40 13.64
CA VAL A 111 13.23 3.17 13.88
C VAL A 111 14.52 3.19 13.06
N ALA A 112 15.65 3.15 13.75
CA ALA A 112 16.95 2.88 13.14
C ALA A 112 17.30 1.39 13.25
N TRP A 113 18.19 0.89 12.40
CA TRP A 113 18.65 -0.50 12.42
C TRP A 113 20.17 -0.52 12.51
N PHE A 114 20.70 -1.36 13.40
CA PHE A 114 22.14 -1.58 13.56
C PHE A 114 22.38 -3.06 13.78
N ALA A 115 23.28 -3.68 13.02
CA ALA A 115 23.60 -5.12 13.14
C ALA A 115 22.37 -6.06 13.18
N GLY A 116 21.33 -5.74 12.40
CA GLY A 116 20.09 -6.53 12.35
C GLY A 116 19.14 -6.33 13.53
N VAL A 117 19.43 -5.43 14.48
CA VAL A 117 18.55 -5.09 15.60
C VAL A 117 17.95 -3.69 15.46
N PRO A 118 16.66 -3.49 15.81
CA PRO A 118 16.05 -2.18 15.81
C PRO A 118 16.52 -1.36 17.01
N LEU A 119 16.93 -0.12 16.76
CA LEU A 119 17.21 0.90 17.76
C LEU A 119 16.00 1.85 17.83
N LYS A 120 15.51 2.11 19.03
CA LYS A 120 14.41 3.04 19.33
C LYS A 120 14.92 4.19 20.18
#